data_AF-A0A2A3YAS4-F1
#
_entry.id   AF-A0A2A3YAS4-F1
#
_cell.length_a   1.000
_cell.length_b   1.000
_cell.length_c   1.000
_cell.angle_alpha   90.00
_cell.angle_beta   90.00
_cell.angle_gamma   90.00
#
_symmetry.space_group_name_H-M   'P 1'
#
loop_
_entity.id
_entity.type
_entity.pdbx_description
1 polymer ?
#
loop_
_entity_poly.entity_id
_entity_poly.type
_entity_poly.pdbx_seq_one_letter_code
_entity_poly.pdbx_strand_id
1 'polypeptide(L)' 'MRFVMEVNFDSESMQLKPLEELQKILSDWSKNIALYPFEPGAQEDILDAEGEEVGEWALLED' A
#
# COMPACT_ATOMS: atom_id res chain seq x y z
N MET A 1 -0.92 15.81 -10.40
CA MET A 1 -0.16 14.71 -9.78
C MET A 1 -0.94 14.25 -8.58
N ARG A 2 -1.40 13.00 -8.62
CA ARG A 2 -2.29 12.43 -7.62
C ARG A 2 -1.68 11.15 -7.05
N PHE A 3 -1.57 11.09 -5.72
CA PHE A 3 -1.22 9.86 -5.02
C PHE A 3 -2.47 8.97 -4.89
N VAL A 4 -2.34 7.71 -5.27
CA VAL A 4 -3.37 6.68 -5.11
C VAL A 4 -2.73 5.49 -4.41
N MET A 5 -3.48 4.88 -3.49
CA MET A 5 -3.13 3.64 -2.83
C MET A 5 -4.34 2.73 -2.90
N GLU A 6 -4.16 1.59 -3.55
CA GLU A 6 -5.18 0.56 -3.69
C GLU A 6 -4.76 -0.64 -2.84
N VAL A 7 -5.69 -1.15 -2.04
CA VAL A 7 -5.43 -2.26 -1.13
C VAL A 7 -6.46 -3.34 -1.40
N ASN A 8 -5.98 -4.58 -1.53
CA ASN A 8 -6.83 -5.75 -1.75
C ASN A 8 -7.43 -6.22 -0.41
N PHE A 9 -8.75 -6.38 -0.37
CA PHE A 9 -9.50 -6.81 0.81
C PHE A 9 -9.95 -8.26 0.74
N ASP A 10 -9.56 -9.01 -0.30
CA ASP A 10 -10.04 -10.37 -0.54
C ASP A 10 -9.30 -11.43 0.30
N SER A 11 -8.20 -11.07 0.98
CA SER A 11 -7.47 -12.01 1.84
C SER A 11 -8.26 -12.39 3.10
N GLU A 12 -7.98 -13.57 3.65
CA GLU A 12 -8.67 -14.05 4.86
C GLU A 12 -8.47 -13.10 6.06
N SER A 13 -7.24 -12.56 6.22
CA SER A 13 -6.93 -11.59 7.28
C SER A 13 -7.74 -10.30 7.13
N MET A 14 -7.86 -9.78 5.91
CA MET A 14 -8.65 -8.59 5.60
C MET A 14 -10.15 -8.80 5.85
N GLN A 15 -10.68 -9.98 5.53
CA GLN A 15 -12.10 -10.29 5.79
C GLN A 15 -12.40 -10.42 7.29
N LEU A 16 -11.45 -10.91 8.09
CA LEU A 16 -11.61 -11.06 9.53
C LEU A 16 -11.43 -9.75 10.30
N LYS A 17 -10.42 -8.95 9.94
CA LYS A 17 -9.96 -7.77 10.71
C LYS A 17 -9.60 -6.59 9.80
N PRO A 18 -10.53 -6.10 8.96
CA PRO A 18 -10.22 -5.15 7.88
C PRO A 18 -9.58 -3.86 8.37
N LEU A 19 -10.07 -3.29 9.48
CA LEU A 19 -9.54 -2.05 10.01
C LEU A 19 -8.13 -2.21 10.60
N GLU A 20 -7.87 -3.32 11.29
CA GLU A 20 -6.58 -3.59 11.93
C GLU A 20 -5.51 -3.83 10.87
N GLU A 21 -5.84 -4.60 9.82
CA GLU A 21 -4.92 -4.86 8.71
C GLU A 21 -4.65 -3.60 7.88
N LEU A 22 -5.68 -2.79 7.56
CA LEU A 22 -5.47 -1.53 6.85
C LEU A 22 -4.58 -0.57 7.67
N GLN A 23 -4.80 -0.46 8.99
CA GLN A 23 -3.95 0.36 9.87
C GLN A 23 -2.49 -0.12 9.85
N LYS A 24 -2.27 -1.43 9.86
CA LYS A 24 -0.94 -2.02 9.80
C LYS A 24 -0.25 -1.70 8.48
N ILE A 25 -0.92 -1.91 7.34
CA ILE A 25 -0.42 -1.57 6.01
C ILE A 25 -0.01 -0.10 5.92
N LEU A 26 -0.89 0.82 6.34
CA LEU A 26 -0.59 2.25 6.30
C LEU A 26 0.59 2.62 7.21
N SER A 27 0.65 2.04 8.41
CA SER A 27 1.76 2.25 9.34
C SER A 27 3.08 1.78 8.72
N ASP A 28 3.13 0.58 8.17
CA ASP A 28 4.37 -0.01 7.67
C ASP A 28 4.83 0.65 6.36
N TRP A 29 3.91 0.94 5.44
CA TRP A 29 4.22 1.72 4.24
C TRP A 29 4.76 3.10 4.59
N SER A 30 4.14 3.82 5.54
CA SER A 30 4.55 5.18 5.89
C SER A 30 5.95 5.26 6.50
N LYS A 31 6.45 4.20 7.14
CA LYS A 31 7.83 4.13 7.63
C LYS A 31 8.85 4.09 6.50
N ASN A 32 8.46 3.56 5.34
CA ASN A 32 9.33 3.42 4.17
C ASN A 32 9.16 4.54 3.14
N ILE A 33 8.29 5.52 3.39
CA ILE A 33 7.94 6.56 2.41
C ILE A 33 9.14 7.32 1.83
N ALA A 34 10.19 7.51 2.63
CA ALA A 34 11.42 8.21 2.21
C ALA A 34 12.32 7.38 1.28
N LEU A 35 12.03 6.08 1.12
CA LEU A 35 12.75 5.17 0.24
C LEU A 35 12.13 5.10 -1.17
N TYR A 36 10.87 5.51 -1.31
CA TYR A 36 10.15 5.44 -2.57
C TYR A 36 10.45 6.63 -3.49
N PRO A 37 10.53 6.41 -4.81
CA PRO A 37 10.63 7.51 -5.76
C PRO A 37 9.33 8.32 -5.77
N PHE A 38 9.41 9.60 -5.40
CA PHE A 38 8.26 10.49 -5.35
C PHE A 38 8.15 11.33 -6.63
N GLU A 39 8.07 10.63 -7.77
CA GLU A 39 8.06 11.21 -9.12
C GLU A 39 6.76 10.83 -9.86
N PRO A 40 6.26 11.67 -10.79
CA PRO A 40 5.12 11.30 -11.62
C PRO A 40 5.37 10.00 -12.38
N GLY A 41 4.37 9.11 -12.39
CA GLY A 41 4.46 7.77 -12.97
C GLY A 41 5.10 6.71 -12.06
N ALA A 42 5.61 7.07 -10.89
CA ALA A 42 6.12 6.09 -9.92
C ALA A 42 4.97 5.22 -9.39
N GLN A 43 5.22 3.91 -9.32
CA GLN A 43 4.31 2.94 -8.74
C GLN A 43 5.09 1.76 -8.17
N GLU A 44 4.64 1.19 -7.05
CA GLU A 44 5.17 -0.06 -6.50
C GLU A 44 4.10 -0.83 -5.71
N ASP A 45 4.33 -2.13 -5.58
CA ASP A 45 3.52 -3.04 -4.78
C ASP A 45 3.63 -2.69 -3.28
N ILE A 46 2.54 -2.94 -2.56
CA ILE A 46 2.50 -2.91 -1.10
C ILE A 46 2.59 -4.35 -0.64
N LEU A 47 3.65 -4.64 0.13
CA LEU A 47 3.86 -5.94 0.72
C LEU A 47 3.50 -5.91 2.20
N ASP A 48 2.93 -7.00 2.69
CA ASP A 48 2.76 -7.21 4.12
C ASP A 48 4.05 -7.69 4.80
N ALA A 49 3.97 -8.01 6.10
CA ALA A 49 5.12 -8.46 6.87
C ALA A 49 5.65 -9.84 6.47
N GLU A 50 4.85 -10.64 5.74
CA GLU A 50 5.22 -11.97 5.23
C GLU A 50 5.74 -11.89 3.79
N GLY A 51 5.67 -10.70 3.18
CA GLY A 51 6.11 -10.44 1.81
C GLY A 51 5.03 -10.71 0.77
N GLU A 52 3.77 -10.87 1.18
CA GLU A 52 2.65 -11.04 0.28
C GLU A 52 2.18 -9.69 -0.27
N GLU A 53 1.83 -9.66 -1.55
CA GLU A 53 1.24 -8.48 -2.20
C GLU A 53 -0.17 -8.25 -1.68
N VAL A 54 -0.40 -7.08 -1.10
CA VAL A 54 -1.68 -6.67 -0.52
C VAL A 54 -2.25 -5.42 -1.19
N GLY A 55 -1.61 -4.92 -2.24
CA GLY A 55 -2.04 -3.73 -2.95
C GLY A 55 -0.91 -3.05 -3.71
N GLU A 56 -1.15 -1.83 -4.15
CA GLU A 56 -0.20 -1.00 -4.86
C GLU A 56 -0.36 0.48 -4.50
N TRP A 57 0.68 1.27 -4.68
CA TRP A 57 0.59 2.73 -4.66
C TRP A 57 1.14 3.30 -5.97
N ALA A 58 0.59 4.44 -6.40
CA ALA A 58 1.02 5.13 -7.60
C ALA A 58 0.93 6.66 -7.47
N LEU A 59 1.84 7.37 -8.13
CA LEU A 59 1.78 8.80 -8.42
C LEU A 59 1.34 9.01 -9.86
N LEU A 60 0.06 9.28 -10.06
CA LEU A 60 -0.51 9.46 -11.39
C LEU A 60 -0.23 10.88 -11.91
N GLU A 61 0.18 10.98 -13.18
CA GLU A 61 0.07 12.21 -13.96
C GLU A 61 -1.44 12.50 -14.17
N ASP A 62 -1.85 13.75 -14.03
CA ASP A 62 -3.27 14.12 -14.15
C ASP A 62 -3.81 13.90 -15.58
#